data_AF-A0A517SSZ0-F1
#
_entry.id   AF-A0A517SSZ0-F1
#
_cell.length_a   1.000
_cell.length_b   1.000
_cell.length_c   1.000
_cell.angle_alpha   90.00
_cell.angle_beta   90.00
_cell.angle_gamma   90.00
#
_symmetry.space_group_name_H-M   'P 1'
#
loop_
_entity.id
_entity.type
_entity.pdbx_description
1 polymer ?
#
loop_
_entity_poly.entity_id
_entity_poly.type
_entity_poly.pdbx_seq_one_letter_code
_entity_poly.pdbx_strand_id
1 'polypeptide(L)'
;MKLAEDQVASRIERQLAQEEQVVQALESLNEQLSVLLTGSGINGPSESDLLGLDPMIKRLQACAKQTGLSRNALLQDFDPSWNESKSTPPNRIRGLIQAAPLDQQTALHAKRDELQRRMIEAQQQLFANQVVVFYSTEFHRSFLLGVLQCEPNDSQYGRQGQPFKLGPERVIGRNC
;
A
#
# COMPACT_ATOMS: atom_id res chain seq x y z
N MET A 1 -2.59 -33.06 -12.10
CA MET A 1 -3.61 -33.58 -11.16
C MET A 1 -4.62 -32.45 -10.98
N LYS A 2 -5.84 -32.55 -11.52
CA LYS A 2 -6.84 -31.46 -11.40
C LYS A 2 -7.29 -31.39 -9.94
N LEU A 3 -7.15 -30.23 -9.29
CA LEU A 3 -7.72 -29.98 -7.97
C LEU A 3 -9.24 -30.15 -8.06
N ALA A 4 -9.86 -30.80 -7.08
CA ALA A 4 -11.32 -30.86 -7.00
C ALA A 4 -11.87 -29.43 -6.81
N GLU A 5 -13.00 -29.11 -7.44
CA GLU A 5 -13.56 -27.75 -7.47
C GLU A 5 -13.75 -27.15 -6.07
N ASP A 6 -14.16 -27.96 -5.09
CA ASP A 6 -14.28 -27.56 -3.67
C ASP A 6 -12.93 -27.17 -3.03
N GLN A 7 -11.84 -27.82 -3.44
CA GLN A 7 -10.49 -27.47 -2.99
C GLN A 7 -10.02 -26.15 -3.59
N VAL A 8 -10.49 -25.81 -4.80
CA VAL A 8 -10.19 -24.53 -5.46
C VAL A 8 -10.90 -23.40 -4.73
N ALA A 9 -12.20 -23.54 -4.45
CA ALA A 9 -12.98 -22.53 -3.75
C ALA A 9 -12.41 -22.20 -2.36
N SER A 10 -12.16 -23.22 -1.53
CA SER A 10 -11.58 -23.03 -0.19
C SER A 10 -10.20 -22.35 -0.21
N ARG A 11 -9.39 -22.61 -1.25
CA ARG A 11 -8.10 -21.93 -1.44
C ARG A 11 -8.27 -20.48 -1.87
N ILE A 12 -9.23 -20.18 -2.75
CA ILE A 12 -9.57 -18.81 -3.14
C ILE A 12 -10.07 -18.02 -1.91
N GLU A 13 -10.93 -18.60 -1.08
CA GLU A 13 -11.42 -17.95 0.14
C GLU A 13 -10.28 -17.60 1.11
N ARG A 14 -9.33 -18.51 1.30
CA ARG A 14 -8.13 -18.25 2.11
C ARG A 14 -7.30 -17.12 1.52
N GLN A 15 -7.13 -17.08 0.20
CA GLN A 15 -6.41 -16.00 -0.48
C GLN A 15 -7.13 -14.65 -0.28
N LEU A 16 -8.46 -14.61 -0.45
CA LEU A 16 -9.25 -13.39 -0.24
C LEU A 16 -9.20 -12.94 1.23
N ALA A 17 -9.18 -13.87 2.19
CA ALA A 17 -9.02 -13.53 3.61
C ALA A 17 -7.65 -12.94 3.92
N GLN A 18 -6.58 -13.38 3.24
CA GLN A 18 -5.26 -12.77 3.38
C GLN A 18 -5.19 -11.38 2.71
N GLU A 19 -5.85 -11.20 1.57
CA GLU A 19 -5.99 -9.88 0.95
C GLU A 19 -6.76 -8.91 1.86
N GLU A 20 -7.81 -9.39 2.52
CA GLU A 20 -8.54 -8.64 3.53
C GLU A 20 -7.66 -8.18 4.69
N GLN A 21 -6.75 -9.03 5.18
CA GLN A 21 -5.79 -8.62 6.22
C GLN A 21 -4.86 -7.50 5.77
N VAL A 22 -4.47 -7.47 4.50
CA VAL A 22 -3.67 -6.37 3.93
C VAL A 22 -4.48 -5.08 3.91
N VAL A 23 -5.74 -5.14 3.44
CA VAL A 23 -6.65 -3.99 3.42
C VAL A 23 -6.85 -3.44 4.84
N GLN A 24 -7.16 -4.30 5.81
CA GLN A 24 -7.34 -3.90 7.20
C GLN A 24 -6.09 -3.26 7.80
N ALA A 25 -4.90 -3.80 7.50
CA ALA A 25 -3.64 -3.23 7.97
C ALA A 25 -3.39 -1.84 7.37
N LEU A 26 -3.74 -1.63 6.09
CA LEU A 26 -3.62 -0.33 5.43
C LEU A 26 -4.64 0.68 5.97
N GLU A 27 -5.90 0.27 6.15
CA GLU A 27 -6.95 1.09 6.76
C GLU A 27 -6.54 1.54 8.17
N SER A 28 -6.03 0.62 9.00
CA SER A 28 -5.55 0.93 10.36
C SER A 28 -4.39 1.94 10.34
N LEU A 29 -3.44 1.75 9.42
CA LEU A 29 -2.31 2.68 9.25
C LEU A 29 -2.80 4.07 8.85
N ASN A 30 -3.76 4.14 7.92
CA ASN A 30 -4.32 5.41 7.46
C ASN A 30 -5.10 6.14 8.54
N GLU A 31 -5.85 5.41 9.36
CA GLU A 31 -6.58 5.98 10.50
C GLU A 31 -5.60 6.58 11.50
N GLN A 32 -4.58 5.81 11.93
CA GLN A 32 -3.59 6.29 12.87
C GLN A 32 -2.79 7.48 12.32
N LEU A 33 -2.43 7.45 11.04
CA LEU A 33 -1.72 8.55 10.39
C LEU A 33 -2.61 9.80 10.29
N SER A 34 -3.90 9.66 10.01
CA SER A 34 -4.84 10.78 9.96
C SER A 34 -5.03 11.43 11.35
N VAL A 35 -5.13 10.62 12.40
CA VAL A 35 -5.19 11.09 13.79
C VAL A 35 -3.91 11.86 14.16
N LEU A 36 -2.74 11.30 13.83
CA LEU A 36 -1.47 11.97 14.08
C LEU A 36 -1.36 13.30 13.33
N LEU A 37 -1.73 13.35 12.05
CA LEU A 37 -1.66 14.57 11.25
C LEU A 37 -2.61 15.65 11.77
N THR A 38 -3.81 15.26 12.20
CA THR A 38 -4.78 16.17 12.79
C THR A 38 -4.30 16.70 14.14
N GLY A 39 -3.71 15.85 14.98
CA GLY A 39 -3.17 16.23 16.29
C GLY A 39 -1.92 17.09 16.21
N SER A 40 -1.10 16.88 15.17
CA SER A 40 0.15 17.62 14.97
C SER A 40 -0.06 19.01 14.35
N GLY A 41 -1.16 19.18 13.60
CA GLY A 41 -1.52 20.43 12.96
C GLY A 41 -0.43 20.95 12.02
N ILE A 42 -0.09 22.23 12.19
CA ILE A 42 0.81 22.99 11.31
C ILE A 42 2.27 22.50 11.41
N ASN A 43 2.67 21.96 12.56
CA ASN A 43 4.05 21.56 12.84
C ASN A 43 4.44 20.22 12.18
N GLY A 44 3.45 19.44 11.72
CA GLY A 44 3.66 18.09 11.22
C GLY A 44 4.04 17.10 12.33
N PRO A 45 4.01 15.79 12.04
CA PRO A 45 4.31 14.74 13.01
C PRO A 45 5.79 14.77 13.42
N SER A 46 6.06 14.51 14.70
CA SER A 46 7.44 14.40 15.21
C SER A 46 8.10 13.09 14.79
N GLU A 47 9.43 13.00 14.90
CA GLU A 47 10.16 11.76 14.63
C GLU A 47 9.67 10.60 15.54
N SER A 48 9.36 10.88 16.81
CA SER A 48 8.78 9.89 17.72
C SER A 48 7.40 9.41 17.29
N ASP A 49 6.57 10.28 16.69
CA ASP A 49 5.25 9.90 16.19
C ASP A 49 5.38 8.98 14.97
N LEU A 50 6.33 9.27 14.08
CA LEU A 50 6.63 8.45 12.91
C LEU A 50 7.22 7.08 13.30
N LEU A 51 8.08 7.04 14.32
CA LEU A 51 8.57 5.79 14.90
C LEU A 51 7.44 4.94 15.50
N GLY A 52 6.40 5.58 16.04
CA GLY A 52 5.19 4.90 16.51
C GLY A 52 4.40 4.18 15.41
N LEU A 53 4.55 4.59 14.14
CA LEU A 53 3.90 3.97 12.98
C LEU A 53 4.70 2.78 12.41
N ASP A 54 5.99 2.66 12.72
CA ASP A 54 6.87 1.62 12.18
C ASP A 54 6.34 0.18 12.40
N PRO A 55 5.77 -0.19 13.56
CA PRO A 55 5.15 -1.51 13.74
C PRO A 55 3.99 -1.77 12.77
N MET A 56 3.19 -0.75 12.45
CA MET A 56 2.06 -0.86 11.53
C MET A 56 2.53 -1.00 10.08
N ILE A 57 3.58 -0.26 9.70
CA ILE A 57 4.24 -0.38 8.39
C ILE A 57 4.82 -1.77 8.22
N LYS A 58 5.56 -2.29 9.23
CA LYS A 58 6.12 -3.65 9.20
C LYS A 58 5.03 -4.71 9.09
N ARG A 59 3.91 -4.54 9.81
CA ARG A 59 2.75 -5.44 9.69
C ARG A 59 2.17 -5.42 8.28
N LEU A 60 1.95 -4.24 7.69
CA LEU A 60 1.44 -4.10 6.33
C LEU A 60 2.38 -4.78 5.31
N GLN A 61 3.69 -4.54 5.43
CA GLN A 61 4.70 -5.17 4.57
C GLN A 61 4.71 -6.70 4.70
N ALA A 62 4.62 -7.22 5.93
CA ALA A 62 4.55 -8.65 6.20
C ALA A 62 3.29 -9.28 5.58
N CYS A 63 2.12 -8.67 5.79
CA CYS A 63 0.87 -9.12 5.19
C CYS A 63 0.95 -9.08 3.66
N ALA A 64 1.42 -7.98 3.07
CA ALA A 64 1.53 -7.84 1.62
C ALA A 64 2.48 -8.89 1.01
N LYS A 65 3.62 -9.15 1.65
CA LYS A 65 4.57 -10.19 1.23
C LYS A 65 3.94 -11.57 1.29
N GLN A 66 3.28 -11.91 2.41
CA GLN A 66 2.63 -13.21 2.60
C GLN A 66 1.52 -13.43 1.57
N THR A 67 0.68 -12.43 1.34
CA THR A 67 -0.40 -12.47 0.34
C THR A 67 0.16 -12.62 -1.08
N GLY A 68 1.28 -11.97 -1.40
CA GLY A 68 1.97 -12.13 -2.69
C GLY A 68 2.50 -13.55 -2.91
N LEU A 69 3.12 -14.14 -1.88
CA LEU A 69 3.61 -15.52 -1.92
C LEU A 69 2.46 -16.53 -2.06
N SER A 70 1.40 -16.37 -1.27
CA SER A 70 0.22 -17.23 -1.33
C SER A 70 -0.49 -17.15 -2.68
N ARG A 71 -0.64 -15.94 -3.22
CA ARG A 71 -1.21 -15.73 -4.55
C ARG A 71 -0.41 -16.47 -5.63
N ASN A 72 0.91 -16.32 -5.60
CA ASN A 72 1.78 -16.97 -6.59
C ASN A 72 1.72 -18.50 -6.47
N ALA A 73 1.70 -19.04 -5.25
CA ALA A 73 1.53 -20.48 -5.03
C ALA A 73 0.18 -20.98 -5.57
N LEU A 74 -0.91 -20.25 -5.29
CA LEU A 74 -2.25 -20.59 -5.79
C LEU A 74 -2.32 -20.60 -7.32
N LEU A 75 -1.71 -19.58 -7.96
CA LEU A 75 -1.67 -19.49 -9.42
C LEU A 75 -0.83 -20.63 -10.03
N GLN A 76 0.30 -20.98 -9.42
CA GLN A 76 1.17 -22.09 -9.87
C GLN A 76 0.50 -23.46 -9.76
N ASP A 77 -0.20 -23.71 -8.65
CA ASP A 77 -0.89 -24.98 -8.42
C ASP A 77 -2.05 -25.20 -9.40
N PHE A 78 -2.63 -24.12 -9.92
CA PHE A 78 -3.76 -24.16 -10.84
C PHE A 78 -3.33 -24.23 -12.30
N ASP A 79 -2.37 -23.38 -12.70
CA ASP A 79 -1.79 -23.41 -14.04
C ASP A 79 -0.30 -23.01 -13.98
N PRO A 80 0.62 -23.99 -14.11
CA PRO A 80 2.06 -23.73 -14.11
C PRO A 80 2.50 -22.75 -15.21
N SER A 81 1.74 -22.64 -16.32
CA SER A 81 2.03 -21.74 -17.43
C SER A 81 1.67 -20.28 -17.15
N TRP A 82 0.91 -20.00 -16.08
CA TRP A 82 0.53 -18.62 -15.74
C TRP A 82 1.70 -17.76 -15.27
N ASN A 83 2.81 -18.35 -14.81
CA ASN A 83 4.03 -17.59 -14.52
C ASN A 83 4.63 -16.93 -15.78
N GLU A 84 4.40 -17.51 -16.97
CA GLU A 84 4.94 -17.02 -18.25
C GLU A 84 3.96 -16.13 -19.01
N SER A 85 2.68 -16.12 -18.61
CA SER A 85 1.64 -15.31 -19.22
C SER A 85 1.85 -13.81 -18.93
N LYS A 86 1.62 -12.95 -19.94
CA LYS A 86 1.65 -11.48 -19.79
C LYS A 86 0.37 -10.89 -19.17
N SER A 87 -0.62 -11.71 -18.80
CA SER A 87 -1.88 -11.19 -18.25
C SER A 87 -1.67 -10.58 -16.86
N THR A 88 -2.35 -9.49 -16.54
CA THR A 88 -2.22 -8.85 -15.22
C THR A 88 -2.80 -9.75 -14.12
N PRO A 89 -2.19 -9.80 -12.92
CA PRO A 89 -2.64 -10.64 -11.80
C PRO A 89 -4.14 -10.56 -11.46
N PRO A 90 -4.82 -9.39 -11.54
CA PRO A 90 -6.25 -9.28 -11.23
C PRO A 90 -7.16 -10.11 -12.13
N ASN A 91 -6.77 -10.30 -13.39
CA ASN A 91 -7.53 -11.09 -14.36
C ASN A 91 -7.36 -12.59 -14.15
N ARG A 92 -6.23 -13.01 -13.55
CA ARG A 92 -5.95 -14.42 -13.26
C ARG A 92 -6.79 -14.97 -12.12
N ILE A 93 -6.97 -14.21 -11.04
CA ILE A 93 -7.87 -14.61 -9.94
C ILE A 93 -9.32 -14.70 -10.42
N ARG A 94 -9.76 -13.81 -11.32
CA ARG A 94 -11.09 -13.91 -11.94
C ARG A 94 -11.24 -15.22 -12.71
N GLY A 95 -10.21 -15.64 -13.44
CA GLY A 95 -10.15 -16.95 -14.10
C GLY A 95 -10.18 -18.13 -13.11
N LEU A 96 -9.55 -18.00 -11.94
CA LEU A 96 -9.65 -19.03 -10.88
C LEU A 96 -11.06 -19.18 -10.32
N ILE A 97 -11.77 -18.06 -10.10
CA ILE A 97 -13.14 -18.10 -9.57
C ILE A 97 -14.07 -18.81 -10.57
N GLN A 98 -13.86 -18.66 -11.87
CA GLN A 98 -14.63 -19.39 -12.89
C GLN A 98 -14.45 -20.91 -12.84
N ALA A 99 -13.38 -21.39 -12.21
CA ALA A 99 -13.13 -22.82 -12.01
C ALA A 99 -13.61 -23.35 -10.64
N ALA A 100 -14.20 -22.49 -9.81
CA ALA A 100 -14.86 -22.88 -8.57
C ALA A 100 -16.30 -23.38 -8.85
N PRO A 101 -16.94 -24.08 -7.91
CA PRO A 101 -18.33 -24.51 -8.02
C PRO A 101 -19.27 -23.32 -8.31
N LEU A 102 -20.20 -23.51 -9.26
CA LEU A 102 -21.12 -22.47 -9.76
C LEU A 102 -21.91 -21.75 -8.65
N ASP A 103 -22.30 -22.49 -7.61
CA ASP A 103 -23.02 -21.99 -6.44
C ASP A 103 -22.19 -21.01 -5.59
N GLN A 104 -20.86 -21.07 -5.68
CA GLN A 104 -19.93 -20.24 -4.88
C GLN A 104 -19.31 -19.09 -5.68
N GLN A 105 -19.34 -19.15 -7.02
CA GLN A 105 -18.70 -18.13 -7.88
C GLN A 105 -19.21 -16.71 -7.60
N THR A 106 -20.53 -16.55 -7.44
CA THR A 106 -21.14 -15.23 -7.18
C THR A 106 -20.65 -14.63 -5.87
N ALA A 107 -20.59 -15.44 -4.79
CA ALA A 107 -20.11 -14.98 -3.49
C ALA A 107 -18.62 -14.62 -3.52
N LEU A 108 -17.80 -15.43 -4.19
CA LEU A 108 -16.37 -15.17 -4.35
C LEU A 108 -16.09 -13.91 -5.18
N HIS A 109 -16.85 -13.69 -6.26
CA HIS A 109 -16.76 -12.45 -7.05
C HIS A 109 -17.16 -11.23 -6.23
N ALA A 110 -18.28 -11.29 -5.51
CA ALA A 110 -18.74 -10.19 -4.66
C ALA A 110 -17.68 -9.83 -3.59
N LYS A 111 -17.12 -10.83 -2.92
CA LYS A 111 -16.06 -10.62 -1.91
C LYS A 111 -14.80 -10.00 -2.52
N ARG A 112 -14.37 -10.47 -3.69
CA ARG A 112 -13.23 -9.91 -4.42
C ARG A 112 -13.45 -8.44 -4.79
N ASP A 113 -14.61 -8.12 -5.35
CA ASP A 113 -14.90 -6.77 -5.83
C ASP A 113 -15.02 -5.78 -4.66
N GLU A 114 -15.59 -6.23 -3.53
CA GLU A 114 -15.61 -5.46 -2.28
C GLU A 114 -14.21 -5.19 -1.73
N LEU A 115 -13.33 -6.21 -1.70
CA LEU A 115 -11.94 -6.03 -1.28
C LEU A 115 -11.17 -5.09 -2.22
N GLN A 116 -11.42 -5.18 -3.52
CA GLN A 116 -10.83 -4.27 -4.50
C GLN A 116 -11.27 -2.83 -4.27
N ARG A 117 -12.56 -2.59 -3.99
CA ARG A 117 -13.11 -1.26 -3.66
C ARG A 117 -12.43 -0.68 -2.42
N ARG A 118 -12.41 -1.44 -1.31
CA ARG A 118 -11.77 -1.01 -0.06
C ARG A 118 -10.28 -0.73 -0.22
N MET A 119 -9.57 -1.55 -1.00
CA MET A 119 -8.16 -1.31 -1.31
C MET A 119 -7.95 0.02 -2.05
N ILE A 120 -8.80 0.33 -3.03
CA ILE A 120 -8.72 1.61 -3.76
C ILE A 120 -8.96 2.79 -2.82
N GLU A 121 -9.99 2.71 -1.97
CA GLU A 121 -10.31 3.75 -0.98
C GLU A 121 -9.15 3.95 0.01
N ALA A 122 -8.59 2.87 0.54
CA ALA A 122 -7.45 2.92 1.44
C ALA A 122 -6.19 3.48 0.75
N GLN A 123 -5.96 3.19 -0.53
CA GLN A 123 -4.87 3.79 -1.29
C GLN A 123 -5.07 5.30 -1.47
N GLN A 124 -6.28 5.74 -1.82
CA GLN A 124 -6.61 7.16 -1.96
C GLN A 124 -6.40 7.92 -0.64
N GLN A 125 -6.81 7.33 0.49
CA GLN A 125 -6.58 7.92 1.80
C GLN A 125 -5.09 7.99 2.17
N LEU A 126 -4.31 6.96 1.82
CA LEU A 126 -2.86 7.00 2.00
C LEU A 126 -2.24 8.15 1.19
N PHE A 127 -2.63 8.33 -0.06
CA PHE A 127 -2.18 9.45 -0.88
C PHE A 127 -2.57 10.79 -0.26
N ALA A 128 -3.80 10.94 0.23
CA ALA A 128 -4.23 12.16 0.92
C ALA A 128 -3.37 12.44 2.16
N ASN A 129 -3.12 11.44 2.98
CA ASN A 129 -2.25 11.56 4.16
C ASN A 129 -0.81 11.96 3.77
N GLN A 130 -0.24 11.35 2.72
CA GLN A 130 1.09 11.71 2.20
C GLN A 130 1.15 13.16 1.72
N VAL A 131 0.09 13.62 1.05
CA VAL A 131 -0.02 15.01 0.59
C VAL A 131 -0.04 15.96 1.79
N VAL A 132 -0.80 15.65 2.84
CA VAL A 132 -0.82 16.47 4.07
C VAL A 132 0.55 16.48 4.74
N VAL A 133 1.23 15.34 4.87
CA VAL A 133 2.61 15.28 5.40
C VAL A 133 3.51 16.22 4.59
N PHE A 134 3.53 16.04 3.26
CA PHE A 134 4.36 16.83 2.36
C PHE A 134 4.11 18.34 2.48
N TYR A 135 2.84 18.78 2.47
CA TYR A 135 2.52 20.19 2.65
C TYR A 135 2.80 20.67 4.08
N SER A 136 2.56 19.88 5.12
CA SER A 136 2.85 20.30 6.49
C SER A 136 4.36 20.51 6.71
N THR A 137 5.23 19.67 6.13
CA THR A 137 6.67 19.74 6.36
C THR A 137 7.41 20.63 5.34
N GLU A 138 7.16 20.45 4.04
CA GLU A 138 7.92 21.14 2.99
C GLU A 138 7.43 22.57 2.74
N PHE A 139 6.12 22.83 2.83
CA PHE A 139 5.60 24.20 2.71
C PHE A 139 6.01 25.04 3.91
N HIS A 140 5.90 24.52 5.14
CA HIS A 140 6.35 25.28 6.33
C HIS A 140 7.84 25.56 6.30
N ARG A 141 8.65 24.57 5.90
CA ARG A 141 10.09 24.77 5.72
C ARG A 141 10.37 25.86 4.67
N SER A 142 9.74 25.77 3.50
CA SER A 142 9.95 26.73 2.41
C SER A 142 9.44 28.13 2.76
N PHE A 143 8.30 28.23 3.44
CA PHE A 143 7.73 29.47 3.93
C PHE A 143 8.63 30.12 4.98
N LEU A 144 9.13 29.35 5.96
CA LEU A 144 10.08 29.85 6.95
C LEU A 144 11.39 30.30 6.30
N LEU A 145 11.93 29.55 5.34
CA LEU A 145 13.12 29.96 4.58
C LEU A 145 12.90 31.27 3.80
N GLY A 146 11.73 31.44 3.19
CA GLY A 146 11.35 32.64 2.45
C GLY A 146 11.11 33.86 3.34
N VAL A 147 10.42 33.69 4.49
CA VAL A 147 10.20 34.77 5.46
C VAL A 147 11.48 35.15 6.19
N LEU A 148 12.34 34.18 6.50
CA LEU A 148 13.63 34.41 7.18
C LEU A 148 14.77 34.78 6.22
N GLN A 149 14.51 34.88 4.90
CA GLN A 149 15.50 35.18 3.85
C GLN A 149 16.79 34.36 3.96
N CYS A 150 16.66 33.09 4.37
CA CYS A 150 17.80 32.19 4.46
C CYS A 150 18.05 31.60 3.07
N GLU A 151 18.94 32.24 2.28
CA GLU A 151 19.44 31.66 1.02
C GLU A 151 20.08 30.30 1.26
N PRO A 152 20.22 29.44 0.24
CA PRO A 152 20.83 28.13 0.35
C PRO A 152 22.29 28.06 -0.20
N ASN A 153 23.34 27.77 0.60
CA ASN A 153 24.70 27.38 0.13
C ASN A 153 25.08 25.98 0.62
N ASP A 154 25.55 25.20 -0.33
CA ASP A 154 25.72 23.74 -0.27
C ASP A 154 27.09 23.27 0.24
N SER A 155 27.90 24.13 0.88
CA SER A 155 29.31 23.78 1.13
C SER A 155 29.85 24.00 2.55
N GLN A 156 29.07 24.56 3.47
CA GLN A 156 29.39 24.57 4.89
C GLN A 156 28.06 24.51 5.66
N TYR A 157 28.00 23.82 6.80
CA TYR A 157 26.98 24.12 7.82
C TYR A 157 27.27 25.54 8.35
N GLY A 158 26.91 26.51 7.52
CA GLY A 158 27.40 27.88 7.53
C GLY A 158 26.42 28.70 6.73
N ARG A 159 25.46 29.28 7.44
CA ARG A 159 24.78 30.52 7.06
C ARG A 159 24.20 30.61 5.65
N GLN A 160 23.73 29.53 5.04
CA GLN A 160 22.79 29.60 3.92
C GLN A 160 22.04 28.25 3.79
N GLY A 161 20.76 28.19 4.20
CA GLY A 161 19.90 27.00 4.21
C GLY A 161 19.52 26.41 2.85
N GLN A 162 20.36 25.50 2.32
CA GLN A 162 19.98 24.59 1.20
C GLN A 162 18.81 23.70 1.57
N PRO A 163 17.83 23.55 0.65
CA PRO A 163 16.87 22.47 0.77
C PRO A 163 17.67 21.18 0.74
N PHE A 164 17.52 20.38 1.79
CA PHE A 164 17.99 19.01 1.76
C PHE A 164 17.25 18.35 0.59
N LYS A 165 17.94 18.16 -0.54
CA LYS A 165 17.49 17.21 -1.55
C LYS A 165 17.47 15.87 -0.84
N LEU A 166 16.33 15.50 -0.28
CA LEU A 166 15.92 14.10 -0.30
C LEU A 166 16.17 13.70 -1.75
N GLY A 167 17.13 12.80 -1.97
CA GLY A 167 17.26 12.16 -3.28
C GLY A 167 15.87 11.70 -3.69
N PRO A 168 15.53 11.68 -4.99
CA PRO A 168 14.29 11.08 -5.40
C PRO A 168 14.34 9.60 -4.98
N GLU A 169 13.92 9.30 -3.76
CA GLU A 169 13.54 7.97 -3.34
C GLU A 169 12.28 7.70 -4.12
N ARG A 170 12.52 7.25 -5.35
CA ARG A 170 11.59 6.54 -6.18
C ARG A 170 11.23 5.28 -5.39
N VAL A 171 10.26 5.39 -4.49
CA VAL A 171 9.59 4.22 -3.91
C VAL A 171 8.92 3.40 -5.03
N ILE A 172 8.64 4.03 -6.18
CA ILE A 172 8.20 3.35 -7.40
C ILE A 172 9.17 3.67 -8.53
N GLY A 173 10.03 2.68 -8.85
CA GLY A 173 10.68 2.61 -10.15
C GLY A 173 9.61 2.69 -11.24
N ARG A 174 9.84 3.58 -12.21
CA ARG A 174 9.13 3.64 -13.48
C ARG A 174 8.84 2.22 -13.98
N ASN A 175 7.57 1.87 -14.04
CA ASN A 175 7.00 0.93 -14.99
C ASN A 175 5.59 1.45 -15.30
N CYS A 176 5.55 2.59 -15.98
CA CYS A 176 4.59 2.76 -17.06
C CYS A 176 5.05 1.84 -18.20
#